data_AF-K5WR51-F1
#
_entry.id   AF-K5WR51-F1
#
_cell.length_a   1.000
_cell.length_b   1.000
_cell.length_c   1.000
_cell.angle_alpha   90.00
_cell.angle_beta   90.00
_cell.angle_gamma   90.00
#
_symmetry.space_group_name_H-M   'P 1'
#
loop_
_entity.id
_entity.type
_entity.pdbx_description
1 polymer ?
#
loop_
_entity_poly.entity_id
_entity_poly.type
_entity_poly.pdbx_seq_one_letter_code
_entity_poly.pdbx_strand_id
1 'polypeptide(L)'
;MVHQCFLTNTCIRLHAELLRGIGLNPASLYPIVHDRPEPLLHTEAHPRPCPTAPPQARLSEEEEDLADALSPVYDQLALARSWWVLELLLMRHRVQCAVDGRWETELYANMGRARVIPKQETYPVYVHRSVKMRMEAEKTAGQVYEPRARFDVEPTWVA
;
A
#
# COMPACT_ATOMS: atom_id res chain seq x y z
N MET A 1 -4.54 5.79 -3.51
CA MET A 1 -5.45 5.53 -2.35
C MET A 1 -6.65 6.49 -2.29
N VAL A 2 -6.46 7.81 -2.51
CA VAL A 2 -7.55 8.81 -2.44
C VAL A 2 -8.62 8.57 -3.52
N HIS A 3 -8.21 8.26 -4.75
CA HIS A 3 -9.11 7.89 -5.85
C HIS A 3 -10.11 6.78 -5.46
N GLN A 4 -9.64 5.75 -4.78
CA GLN A 4 -10.49 4.62 -4.36
C GLN A 4 -11.61 5.05 -3.41
N CYS A 5 -11.41 6.08 -2.58
CA CYS A 5 -12.47 6.60 -1.70
C CYS A 5 -13.65 7.17 -2.49
N PHE A 6 -13.38 7.84 -3.63
CA PHE A 6 -14.41 8.34 -4.51
C PHE A 6 -15.08 7.22 -5.31
N LEU A 7 -14.29 6.28 -5.87
CA LEU A 7 -14.83 5.13 -6.62
C LEU A 7 -15.76 4.26 -5.77
N THR A 8 -15.45 4.10 -4.47
CA THR A 8 -16.22 3.28 -3.54
C THR A 8 -17.29 4.07 -2.78
N ASN A 9 -17.47 5.36 -3.07
CA ASN A 9 -18.45 6.23 -2.42
C ASN A 9 -18.41 6.16 -0.87
N THR A 10 -17.21 6.17 -0.28
CA THR A 10 -17.03 6.01 1.19
C THR A 10 -17.59 7.16 2.02
N CYS A 11 -18.15 8.20 1.39
CA CYS A 11 -18.65 9.42 2.03
C CYS A 11 -17.59 10.21 2.83
N ILE A 12 -16.31 9.89 2.66
CA ILE A 12 -15.20 10.65 3.24
C ILE A 12 -15.10 11.99 2.50
N ARG A 13 -15.10 13.09 3.25
CA ARG A 13 -14.93 14.44 2.70
C ARG A 13 -13.48 14.87 2.80
N LEU A 14 -12.93 15.35 1.70
CA LEU A 14 -11.56 15.83 1.61
C LEU A 14 -11.56 17.33 1.31
N HIS A 15 -10.61 18.06 1.91
CA HIS A 15 -10.40 19.47 1.57
C HIS A 15 -9.65 19.56 0.24
N ALA A 16 -10.32 20.10 -0.80
CA ALA A 16 -9.78 20.17 -2.15
C ALA A 16 -8.42 20.89 -2.25
N GLU A 17 -8.17 21.89 -1.40
CA GLU A 17 -6.90 22.61 -1.35
C GLU A 17 -5.75 21.74 -0.82
N LEU A 18 -6.03 20.87 0.14
CA LEU A 18 -5.04 19.96 0.70
C LEU A 18 -4.71 18.80 -0.23
N LEU A 19 -5.58 18.48 -1.20
CA LEU A 19 -5.30 17.48 -2.23
C LEU A 19 -4.17 17.93 -3.16
N ARG A 20 -4.15 19.22 -3.52
CA ARG A 20 -2.99 19.82 -4.21
C ARG A 20 -1.72 19.78 -3.35
N GLY A 21 -1.90 19.66 -2.03
CA GLY A 21 -0.87 19.40 -1.03
C GLY A 21 -0.05 18.14 -1.30
N ILE A 22 -0.70 17.11 -1.85
CA ILE A 22 -0.18 15.75 -2.02
C ILE A 22 -0.09 15.35 -3.50
N GLY A 23 0.09 16.33 -4.39
CA GLY A 23 0.24 16.05 -5.84
C GLY A 23 -1.04 15.64 -6.57
N LEU A 24 -2.21 15.71 -5.92
CA LEU A 24 -3.50 15.30 -6.47
C LEU A 24 -4.33 16.50 -6.98
N ASN A 25 -4.90 16.37 -8.17
CA ASN A 25 -5.80 17.38 -8.72
C ASN A 25 -7.24 17.12 -8.23
N PRO A 26 -7.89 18.03 -7.49
CA PRO A 26 -9.27 17.82 -7.04
C PRO A 26 -10.27 17.65 -8.20
N ALA A 27 -9.99 18.24 -9.37
CA ALA A 27 -10.85 18.12 -10.55
C ALA A 27 -10.82 16.73 -11.20
N SER A 28 -9.79 15.90 -10.95
CA SER A 28 -9.76 14.52 -11.42
C SER A 28 -10.60 13.57 -10.57
N LEU A 29 -11.01 14.00 -9.36
CA LEU A 29 -11.66 13.17 -8.36
C LEU A 29 -13.17 13.41 -8.24
N TYR A 30 -13.63 14.63 -8.52
CA TYR A 30 -15.03 15.01 -8.37
C TYR A 30 -15.38 16.14 -9.36
N PRO A 31 -16.57 16.13 -10.01
CA PRO A 31 -17.75 15.28 -9.77
C PRO A 31 -17.70 13.88 -10.39
N ILE A 32 -16.84 13.66 -11.38
CA ILE A 32 -16.61 12.35 -12.01
C ILE A 32 -15.17 11.96 -11.72
N VAL A 33 -14.96 10.72 -11.27
CA VAL A 33 -13.61 10.20 -11.05
C VAL A 33 -13.02 9.81 -12.40
N HIS A 34 -11.94 10.47 -12.79
CA HIS A 34 -11.20 10.13 -13.98
C HIS A 34 -10.25 8.96 -13.71
N ASP A 35 -10.06 8.12 -14.73
CA ASP A 35 -9.06 7.05 -14.70
C ASP A 35 -7.65 7.63 -14.60
N ARG A 36 -6.83 6.94 -13.84
CA ARG A 36 -5.44 7.32 -13.59
C ARG A 36 -4.59 7.02 -14.84
N PRO A 37 -3.61 7.88 -15.19
CA PRO A 37 -2.69 7.57 -16.28
C PRO A 37 -1.88 6.30 -15.99
N GLU A 38 -1.28 5.73 -17.04
CA GLU A 38 -0.43 4.55 -16.91
C GLU A 38 0.74 4.81 -15.96
N PRO A 39 1.14 3.79 -15.17
CA PRO A 39 2.23 3.93 -14.21
C PRO A 39 3.53 4.28 -14.92
N LEU A 40 4.29 5.22 -14.33
CA LEU A 40 5.60 5.59 -14.85
C LEU A 40 6.57 4.42 -14.68
N LEU A 41 7.18 4.00 -15.78
CA LEU A 41 8.28 3.05 -15.76
C LEU A 41 9.57 3.77 -15.36
N HIS A 42 10.43 3.10 -14.59
CA HIS A 42 11.74 3.63 -14.24
C HIS A 42 12.55 3.89 -15.53
N THR A 43 12.59 5.14 -15.97
CA THR A 43 13.53 5.63 -16.97
C THR A 43 14.62 6.39 -16.24
N GLU A 44 15.90 6.16 -16.53
CA GLU A 44 17.04 6.78 -15.83
C GLU A 44 17.03 8.32 -15.81
N ALA A 45 16.13 8.94 -16.57
CA ALA A 45 15.94 10.38 -16.68
C ALA A 45 15.09 11.03 -15.57
N HIS A 46 14.48 10.27 -14.64
CA HIS A 46 13.72 10.88 -13.55
C HIS A 46 14.65 11.33 -12.42
N PRO A 47 14.83 12.65 -12.21
CA PRO A 47 15.67 13.14 -11.13
C PRO A 47 15.08 12.70 -9.80
N ARG A 48 15.90 12.05 -8.96
CA ARG A 48 15.52 11.76 -7.57
C ARG A 48 15.16 13.09 -6.90
N PRO A 49 13.98 13.21 -6.25
CA PRO A 49 13.63 14.43 -5.54
C PRO A 49 14.70 14.70 -4.48
N CYS A 50 15.41 15.82 -4.61
CA CYS A 50 16.35 16.27 -3.59
C CYS A 50 15.57 16.65 -2.33
N PRO A 51 15.93 16.16 -1.13
CA PRO A 51 15.27 16.52 0.12
C PRO A 51 15.39 18.02 0.45
N THR A 52 16.25 18.76 -0.26
CA THR A 52 16.47 20.21 -0.14
C THR A 52 15.76 21.04 -1.21
N ALA A 53 14.93 20.44 -2.07
CA ALA A 53 14.20 21.16 -3.11
C ALA A 53 13.11 22.06 -2.51
N PRO A 54 12.85 23.27 -3.09
CA PRO A 54 11.80 24.15 -2.61
C PRO A 54 10.41 23.48 -2.69
N PRO A 55 9.45 23.84 -1.80
CA PRO A 55 8.20 23.11 -1.56
C PRO A 55 7.16 23.17 -2.71
N GLN A 56 7.56 23.53 -3.93
CA GLN A 56 6.66 23.87 -5.04
C GLN A 56 6.89 23.06 -6.33
N ALA A 57 7.86 22.15 -6.38
CA ALA A 57 7.90 21.09 -7.39
C ALA A 57 7.46 19.78 -6.73
N ARG A 58 6.21 19.73 -6.27
CA ARG A 58 5.65 18.49 -5.74
C ARG A 58 5.46 17.51 -6.89
N LEU A 59 5.89 16.28 -6.65
CA LEU A 59 5.76 15.19 -7.59
C LEU A 59 4.28 14.94 -7.89
N SER A 60 3.98 14.55 -9.12
CA SER A 60 2.71 13.95 -9.46
C SER A 60 2.53 12.64 -8.69
N GLU A 61 1.28 12.22 -8.49
CA GLU A 61 0.96 10.96 -7.81
C GLU A 61 1.70 9.76 -8.45
N GLU A 62 1.93 9.79 -9.77
CA GLU A 62 2.67 8.77 -10.51
C GLU A 62 4.17 8.75 -10.17
N GLU A 63 4.77 9.92 -10.04
CA GLU A 63 6.18 10.07 -9.65
C GLU A 63 6.38 9.69 -8.18
N GLU A 64 5.39 9.95 -7.31
CA GLU A 64 5.38 9.48 -5.92
C GLU A 64 5.27 7.95 -5.85
N ASP A 65 4.38 7.33 -6.64
CA ASP A 65 4.26 5.87 -6.74
C ASP A 65 5.56 5.22 -7.22
N LEU A 66 6.22 5.83 -8.21
CA LEU A 66 7.52 5.38 -8.71
C LEU A 66 8.60 5.52 -7.63
N ALA A 67 8.65 6.65 -6.92
CA ALA A 67 9.60 6.87 -5.84
C ALA A 67 9.40 5.87 -4.69
N ASP A 68 8.16 5.54 -4.33
CA ASP A 68 7.83 4.56 -3.30
C ASP A 68 8.24 3.14 -3.74
N ALA A 69 7.97 2.78 -5.00
CA ALA A 69 8.37 1.49 -5.57
C ALA A 69 9.90 1.27 -5.56
N LEU A 70 10.69 2.34 -5.71
CA LEU A 70 12.16 2.28 -5.68
C LEU A 70 12.77 2.42 -4.29
N SER A 71 11.96 2.81 -3.30
CA SER A 71 12.44 2.99 -1.93
C SER A 71 12.77 1.63 -1.29
N PRO A 72 13.86 1.53 -0.50
CA PRO A 72 14.15 0.30 0.24
C PRO A 72 13.05 0.03 1.28
N VAL A 73 12.76 -1.25 1.55
CA VAL A 73 11.76 -1.62 2.59
C VAL A 73 12.20 -1.07 3.94
N TYR A 74 11.35 -0.25 4.56
CA TYR A 74 11.61 0.33 5.88
C TYR A 74 11.10 -0.59 7.01
N ASP A 75 11.87 -1.62 7.35
CA ASP A 75 11.55 -2.57 8.43
C ASP A 75 12.05 -2.06 9.79
N GLN A 76 11.15 -1.50 10.60
CA GLN A 76 11.48 -0.98 11.93
C GLN A 76 11.96 -2.08 12.90
N LEU A 77 11.54 -3.34 12.73
CA LEU A 77 12.01 -4.45 13.57
C LEU A 77 13.47 -4.81 13.27
N ALA A 78 13.92 -4.58 12.03
CA ALA A 78 15.31 -4.75 11.65
C ALA A 78 16.19 -3.58 12.15
N LEU A 79 15.68 -2.35 12.06
CA LEU A 79 16.39 -1.14 12.48
C LEU A 79 16.51 -1.01 14.01
N ALA A 80 15.41 -1.26 14.73
CA ALA A 80 15.35 -1.10 16.18
C ALA A 80 14.94 -2.42 16.84
N ARG A 81 15.96 -3.17 17.26
CA ARG A 81 15.81 -4.51 17.86
C ARG A 81 14.95 -4.54 19.13
N SER A 82 14.82 -3.42 19.86
CA SER A 82 13.96 -3.32 21.04
C SER A 82 12.49 -3.58 20.72
N TRP A 83 12.04 -3.33 19.48
CA TRP A 83 10.65 -3.59 19.07
C TRP A 83 10.29 -5.07 19.08
N TRP A 84 11.26 -5.99 19.04
CA TRP A 84 11.00 -7.43 19.19
C TRP A 84 10.36 -7.80 20.52
N VAL A 85 10.52 -6.97 21.56
CA VAL A 85 9.85 -7.19 22.84
C VAL A 85 8.33 -7.13 22.67
N LEU A 86 7.81 -6.23 21.81
CA LEU A 86 6.37 -6.14 21.54
C LEU A 86 5.87 -7.32 20.70
N GLU A 87 6.71 -7.85 19.82
CA GLU A 87 6.38 -9.01 18.98
C GLU A 87 6.27 -10.32 19.78
N LEU A 88 6.95 -10.40 20.93
CA LEU A 88 6.91 -11.54 21.84
C LEU A 88 5.65 -11.54 22.74
N LEU A 89 4.92 -10.42 22.83
CA LEU A 89 3.74 -10.33 23.68
C LEU A 89 2.62 -11.23 23.16
N LEU A 90 2.16 -12.13 24.02
CA LEU A 90 0.97 -12.96 23.77
C LEU A 90 -0.28 -12.06 23.79
N MET A 91 -0.91 -11.91 22.63
CA MET A 91 -2.12 -11.12 22.46
C MET A 91 -3.32 -12.04 22.23
N ARG A 92 -4.48 -11.62 22.76
CA ARG A 92 -5.76 -12.29 22.49
C ARG A 92 -6.30 -11.77 21.17
N HIS A 93 -6.25 -12.62 20.15
CA HIS A 93 -6.82 -12.34 18.84
C HIS A 93 -8.21 -12.94 18.76
N ARG A 94 -9.15 -12.18 18.18
CA ARG A 94 -10.51 -12.64 17.93
C ARG A 94 -10.68 -12.77 16.43
N VAL A 95 -10.91 -14.00 15.97
CA VAL A 95 -11.12 -14.31 14.55
C VAL A 95 -12.54 -14.81 14.38
N GLN A 96 -13.19 -14.36 13.30
CA GLN A 96 -14.52 -14.83 12.95
C GLN A 96 -14.38 -16.03 12.00
N CYS A 97 -14.93 -17.18 12.41
CA CYS A 97 -14.91 -18.39 11.60
C CYS A 97 -15.77 -18.18 10.34
N ALA A 98 -15.22 -18.53 9.17
CA ALA A 98 -15.85 -18.26 7.88
C ALA A 98 -17.10 -19.11 7.62
N VAL A 99 -17.16 -20.32 8.19
CA VAL A 99 -18.25 -21.30 7.97
C VAL A 99 -19.45 -21.01 8.87
N ASP A 100 -19.21 -20.84 10.18
CA ASP A 100 -20.28 -20.76 11.19
C ASP A 100 -20.52 -19.35 11.73
N GLY A 101 -19.70 -18.37 11.35
CA GLY A 101 -19.79 -16.98 11.82
C GLY A 101 -19.47 -16.77 13.30
N ARG A 102 -19.05 -17.83 14.01
CA ARG A 102 -18.68 -17.81 15.43
C ARG A 102 -17.35 -17.08 15.65
N TRP A 103 -17.22 -16.49 16.83
CA TRP A 103 -15.99 -15.82 17.26
C TRP A 103 -15.11 -16.78 18.06
N GLU A 104 -13.91 -17.02 17.57
CA GLU A 104 -12.89 -17.80 18.25
C GLU A 104 -11.82 -16.87 18.82
N THR A 105 -11.35 -17.17 20.02
CA THR A 105 -10.29 -16.40 20.67
C THR A 105 -9.02 -17.23 20.69
N GLU A 106 -8.02 -16.80 19.93
CA GLU A 106 -6.71 -17.43 19.87
C GLU A 106 -5.71 -16.57 20.65
N LEU A 107 -4.79 -17.22 21.36
CA LEU A 107 -3.70 -16.55 22.05
C LEU A 107 -2.41 -16.88 21.32
N TYR A 108 -1.81 -15.90 20.66
CA TYR A 108 -0.52 -16.08 19.99
C TYR A 108 0.32 -14.80 20.04
N ALA A 109 1.63 -14.96 19.85
CA ALA A 109 2.58 -13.86 19.72
C ALA A 109 2.74 -13.50 18.24
N ASN A 110 2.85 -12.20 17.92
CA ASN A 110 2.90 -11.71 16.55
C ASN A 110 4.16 -12.20 15.80
N MET A 111 5.33 -12.21 16.46
CA MET A 111 6.58 -12.76 15.91
C MET A 111 6.95 -12.25 14.50
N GLY A 112 6.60 -11.00 14.17
CA GLY A 112 6.85 -10.41 12.85
C GLY A 112 6.08 -11.08 11.70
N ARG A 113 5.06 -11.88 12.02
CA ARG A 113 4.24 -12.60 11.03
C ARG A 113 3.41 -11.62 10.21
N ALA A 114 3.26 -11.94 8.93
CA ALA A 114 2.36 -11.21 8.06
C ALA A 114 0.91 -11.31 8.56
N ARG A 115 0.10 -10.30 8.21
CA ARG A 115 -1.34 -10.34 8.49
C ARG A 115 -2.03 -11.29 7.51
N VAL A 116 -2.94 -12.09 8.03
CA VAL A 116 -3.78 -12.99 7.24
C VAL A 116 -4.89 -12.14 6.61
N ILE A 117 -5.07 -12.27 5.29
CA ILE A 117 -6.21 -11.68 4.58
C ILE A 117 -7.35 -12.70 4.67
N PRO A 118 -8.46 -12.40 5.35
CA PRO A 118 -9.55 -13.35 5.52
C PRO A 118 -10.36 -13.48 4.23
N LYS A 119 -10.95 -14.67 4.01
CA LYS A 119 -11.98 -14.92 2.98
C LYS A 119 -11.54 -14.62 1.53
N GLN A 120 -10.28 -14.91 1.17
CA GLN A 120 -9.73 -14.67 -0.17
C GLN A 120 -10.44 -15.47 -1.28
N GLU A 121 -10.97 -16.65 -0.96
CA GLU A 121 -11.74 -17.46 -1.92
C GLU A 121 -13.13 -16.87 -2.22
N THR A 122 -13.70 -16.12 -1.26
CA THR A 122 -15.04 -15.55 -1.38
C THR A 122 -15.01 -14.14 -1.96
N TYR A 123 -13.97 -13.36 -1.64
CA TYR A 123 -13.85 -11.96 -2.05
C TYR A 123 -12.52 -11.71 -2.75
N PRO A 124 -12.52 -10.96 -3.86
CA PRO A 124 -11.30 -10.60 -4.55
C PRO A 124 -10.38 -9.75 -3.66
N VAL A 125 -9.09 -10.03 -3.73
CA VAL A 125 -8.06 -9.26 -3.04
C VAL A 125 -7.62 -8.11 -3.95
N TYR A 126 -7.91 -6.87 -3.56
CA TYR A 126 -7.45 -5.69 -4.30
C TYR A 126 -6.10 -5.21 -3.77
N VAL A 127 -5.12 -5.08 -4.65
CA VAL A 127 -3.77 -4.62 -4.33
C VAL A 127 -3.42 -3.41 -5.19
N HIS A 128 -2.81 -2.39 -4.58
CA HIS A 128 -2.41 -1.19 -5.32
C HIS A 128 -1.30 -1.51 -6.34
N ARG A 129 -1.38 -0.90 -7.53
CA ARG A 129 -0.45 -1.12 -8.64
C ARG A 129 1.02 -0.82 -8.29
N SER A 130 1.30 0.08 -7.34
CA SER A 130 2.67 0.37 -6.89
C SER A 130 3.39 -0.86 -6.33
N VAL A 131 2.65 -1.81 -5.73
CA VAL A 131 3.21 -3.09 -5.26
C VAL A 131 3.69 -3.93 -6.45
N LYS A 132 2.90 -3.97 -7.53
CA LYS A 132 3.29 -4.66 -8.77
C LYS A 132 4.51 -4.01 -9.41
N MET A 133 4.53 -2.67 -9.48
CA MET A 133 5.68 -1.91 -10.00
C MET A 133 6.95 -2.26 -9.24
N ARG A 134 6.89 -2.33 -7.90
CA ARG A 134 8.03 -2.73 -7.07
C ARG A 134 8.49 -4.16 -7.34
N MET A 135 7.56 -5.12 -7.44
CA MET A 135 7.87 -6.51 -7.80
C MET A 135 8.63 -6.61 -9.13
N GLU A 136 8.21 -5.82 -10.13
CA GLU A 136 8.84 -5.78 -11.45
C GLU A 136 10.19 -5.05 -11.44
N ALA A 137 10.30 -3.94 -10.69
CA ALA A 137 11.53 -3.15 -10.59
C ALA A 137 12.66 -3.94 -9.90
N GLU A 138 12.40 -4.56 -8.75
CA GLU A 138 13.41 -5.36 -8.06
C GLU A 138 13.81 -6.58 -8.89
N LYS A 139 12.85 -7.23 -9.58
CA LYS A 139 13.13 -8.36 -10.49
C LYS A 139 14.11 -7.97 -11.59
N THR A 140 13.96 -6.76 -12.15
CA THR A 140 14.90 -6.20 -13.14
C THR A 140 16.29 -5.99 -12.54
N ALA A 141 16.37 -5.60 -11.27
CA ALA A 141 17.63 -5.44 -10.53
C ALA A 141 18.24 -6.78 -10.04
N GLY A 142 17.60 -7.92 -10.32
CA GLY A 142 18.06 -9.25 -9.90
C GLY A 142 17.71 -9.62 -8.45
N GLN A 143 16.90 -8.82 -7.77
CA GLN A 143 16.33 -9.15 -6.45
C GLN A 143 14.84 -9.50 -6.61
N VAL A 144 14.27 -10.31 -5.73
CA VAL A 144 12.85 -10.66 -5.81
C VAL A 144 12.14 -10.04 -4.61
N TYR A 145 11.40 -8.96 -4.85
CA TYR A 145 10.46 -8.43 -3.86
C TYR A 145 9.28 -9.40 -3.74
N GLU A 146 9.09 -9.97 -2.56
CA GLU A 146 7.91 -10.78 -2.24
C GLU A 146 7.10 -10.10 -1.12
N PRO A 147 5.85 -9.70 -1.39
CA PRO A 147 4.95 -9.21 -0.34
C PRO A 147 4.83 -10.25 0.78
N ARG A 148 5.00 -9.83 2.04
CA ARG A 148 4.88 -10.77 3.18
C ARG A 148 3.44 -11.29 3.34
N ALA A 149 2.44 -10.51 2.92
CA ALA A 149 1.05 -10.96 2.92
C ALA A 149 0.88 -12.12 1.92
N ARG A 150 0.31 -13.23 2.38
CA ARG A 150 0.09 -14.40 1.53
C ARG A 150 -1.16 -14.19 0.68
N PHE A 151 -0.99 -14.34 -0.64
CA PHE A 151 -2.08 -14.33 -1.60
C PHE A 151 -2.38 -15.78 -2.00
N ASP A 152 -3.51 -16.29 -1.54
CA ASP A 152 -3.98 -17.64 -1.89
C ASP A 152 -4.69 -17.64 -3.27
N VAL A 153 -5.14 -16.46 -3.72
CA VAL A 153 -5.80 -16.20 -5.00
C VAL A 153 -5.06 -15.06 -5.71
N GLU A 154 -5.07 -15.05 -7.05
CA GLU A 154 -4.46 -13.98 -7.83
C GLU A 154 -5.13 -12.62 -7.51
N PRO A 155 -4.37 -11.61 -7.05
CA PRO A 155 -4.95 -10.32 -6.66
C PRO A 155 -5.34 -9.49 -7.88
N THR A 156 -6.37 -8.66 -7.70
CA THR A 156 -6.76 -7.63 -8.67
C THR A 156 -5.96 -6.36 -8.42
N TRP A 157 -5.21 -5.92 -9.43
CA TRP A 157 -4.38 -4.72 -9.35
C TRP A 157 -5.21 -3.46 -9.62
N VAL A 158 -5.19 -2.49 -8.71
CA VAL A 158 -5.97 -1.24 -8.79
C VAL A 158 -5.07 -0.01 -8.72
N ALA A 159 -5.52 1.09 -9.32
CA ALA A 159 -4.77 2.35 -9.42
C ALA A 159 -5.08 3.36 -8.31
#